data_AF-A0A432R582-F1
#
_entry.id   AF-A0A432R582-F1
#
_cell.length_a   1.000
_cell.length_b   1.000
_cell.length_c   1.000
_cell.angle_alpha   90.00
_cell.angle_beta   90.00
_cell.angle_gamma   90.00
#
_symmetry.space_group_name_H-M   'P 1'
#
loop_
_entity.id
_entity.type
_entity.pdbx_description
1 polymer ?
#
loop_
_entity_poly.entity_id
_entity_poly.type
_entity_poly.pdbx_seq_one_letter_code
_entity_poly.pdbx_strand_id
1 'polypeptide(L)'
;MDSNATIHCLLQSNYIDLKTIVLALSLLFSTGLSIFFYHKNRAFGFENTINDRLFKIQDIAFHNPFLENKQFIDGWDDFAEEYRKNSKINFEDETVKKYLQYEQYCEMIFNLISDTYSYTKNEEKMLNLVDYKEWVRVHKRWWQNPLEEHSNHDTYDKELTKIIDEWIK
;
A
#
# COMPACT_ATOMS: atom_id res chain seq x y z
N MET A 1 -38.94 -60.60 25.98
CA MET A 1 -37.53 -60.14 25.96
C MET A 1 -37.42 -59.25 24.74
N ASP A 2 -36.95 -58.00 24.90
CA ASP A 2 -36.36 -57.10 23.87
C ASP A 2 -36.70 -55.60 23.99
N SER A 3 -37.62 -55.18 24.85
CA SER A 3 -37.89 -53.73 25.05
C SER A 3 -36.65 -52.94 25.51
N ASN A 4 -35.84 -53.50 26.43
CA ASN A 4 -34.60 -52.87 26.89
C ASN A 4 -33.51 -52.79 25.80
N ALA A 5 -33.45 -53.77 24.89
CA ALA A 5 -32.48 -53.77 23.80
C ALA A 5 -32.83 -52.70 22.76
N THR A 6 -34.12 -52.52 22.45
CA THR A 6 -34.59 -51.48 21.54
C THR A 6 -34.37 -50.08 22.11
N ILE A 7 -34.63 -49.86 23.41
CA ILE A 7 -34.38 -48.57 24.08
C ILE A 7 -32.89 -48.23 24.09
N HIS A 8 -32.02 -49.19 24.42
CA HIS A 8 -30.57 -48.98 24.41
C HIS A 8 -30.04 -48.66 22.99
N CYS A 9 -30.58 -49.33 21.97
CA CYS A 9 -30.22 -49.09 20.58
C CYS A 9 -30.64 -47.67 20.11
N LEU A 10 -31.86 -47.22 20.44
CA LEU A 10 -32.36 -45.89 20.11
C LEU A 10 -31.57 -44.76 20.81
N LEU A 11 -31.24 -44.95 22.09
CA LEU A 11 -30.41 -44.00 22.85
C LEU A 11 -29.00 -43.89 22.27
N GLN A 12 -28.42 -45.02 21.86
CA GLN A 12 -27.08 -45.08 21.29
C GLN A 12 -27.03 -44.46 19.88
N SER A 13 -28.07 -44.65 19.06
CA SER A 13 -28.22 -43.99 17.75
C SER A 13 -28.32 -42.46 17.89
N ASN A 14 -29.22 -41.97 18.74
CA ASN A 14 -29.39 -40.53 18.96
C ASN A 14 -28.13 -39.85 19.53
N TYR A 15 -27.36 -40.56 20.35
CA TYR A 15 -26.10 -40.07 20.89
C TYR A 15 -24.99 -39.98 19.83
N ILE A 16 -24.95 -40.90 18.87
CA ILE A 16 -24.03 -40.88 17.73
C ILE A 16 -24.37 -39.72 16.77
N ASP A 17 -25.66 -39.49 16.51
CA ASP A 17 -26.11 -38.37 15.67
C ASP A 17 -25.81 -37.01 16.31
N LEU A 18 -26.06 -36.86 17.61
CA LEU A 18 -25.73 -35.63 18.35
C LEU A 18 -24.22 -35.34 18.33
N LYS A 19 -23.37 -36.35 18.52
CA LYS A 19 -21.91 -36.20 18.42
C LYS A 19 -21.48 -35.74 17.03
N THR A 20 -22.07 -36.32 15.99
CA THR A 20 -21.76 -35.99 14.60
C THR A 20 -22.15 -34.53 14.30
N ILE A 21 -23.31 -34.08 14.78
CA ILE A 21 -23.77 -32.69 14.65
C ILE A 21 -22.81 -31.74 15.38
N VAL A 22 -22.43 -32.05 16.62
CA VAL A 22 -21.50 -31.22 17.41
C VAL A 22 -20.13 -31.14 16.74
N LEU A 23 -19.61 -32.25 16.21
CA LEU A 23 -18.34 -32.26 15.47
C LEU A 23 -18.42 -31.43 14.19
N ALA A 24 -19.50 -31.57 13.42
CA ALA A 24 -19.72 -30.80 12.20
C ALA A 24 -19.80 -29.28 12.49
N LEU A 25 -20.57 -28.89 13.52
CA LEU A 25 -20.66 -27.49 13.96
C LEU A 25 -19.31 -26.95 14.47
N SER A 26 -18.55 -27.77 15.20
CA SER A 26 -17.22 -27.38 15.70
C SER A 26 -16.22 -27.14 14.56
N LEU A 27 -16.27 -27.98 13.51
CA LEU A 27 -15.46 -27.80 12.32
C LEU A 27 -15.84 -26.52 11.57
N LEU A 28 -17.13 -26.30 11.32
CA LEU A 28 -17.60 -25.08 10.66
C LEU A 28 -17.25 -23.81 11.44
N PHE A 29 -17.41 -23.85 12.77
CA PHE A 29 -17.06 -22.74 13.64
C PHE A 29 -15.54 -22.47 13.65
N SER A 30 -14.73 -23.52 13.74
CA SER A 30 -13.26 -23.43 13.70
C SER A 30 -12.77 -22.88 12.36
N THR A 31 -13.31 -23.36 11.24
CA THR A 31 -13.00 -22.83 9.90
C THR A 31 -13.43 -21.37 9.76
N GLY A 32 -14.63 -21.02 10.25
CA GLY A 32 -15.13 -19.64 10.24
C GLY A 32 -14.23 -18.69 11.04
N LEU A 33 -13.84 -19.07 12.26
CA LEU A 33 -12.89 -18.31 13.07
C LEU A 33 -11.53 -18.16 12.37
N SER A 34 -11.03 -19.22 11.75
CA SER A 34 -9.74 -19.20 11.06
C SER A 34 -9.75 -18.23 9.88
N ILE A 35 -10.82 -18.22 9.08
CA ILE A 35 -11.01 -17.28 7.98
C ILE A 35 -11.12 -15.85 8.52
N PHE A 36 -11.89 -15.63 9.58
CA PHE A 36 -12.02 -14.32 10.22
C PHE A 36 -10.67 -13.78 10.71
N PHE A 37 -9.90 -14.58 11.45
CA PHE A 37 -8.58 -14.18 11.92
C PHE A 37 -7.59 -13.95 10.78
N TYR A 38 -7.64 -14.76 9.72
CA TYR A 38 -6.83 -14.56 8.53
C TYR A 38 -7.08 -13.19 7.89
N HIS A 39 -8.35 -12.82 7.68
CA HIS A 39 -8.68 -11.51 7.11
C HIS A 39 -8.30 -10.36 8.04
N LYS A 40 -8.57 -10.48 9.34
CA LYS A 40 -8.22 -9.44 10.32
C LYS A 40 -6.70 -9.24 10.41
N ASN A 41 -5.92 -10.32 10.49
CA ASN A 41 -4.47 -10.25 10.55
C ASN A 41 -3.87 -9.70 9.25
N ARG A 42 -4.46 -10.02 8.10
CA ARG A 42 -4.04 -9.47 6.80
C ARG A 42 -4.30 -7.95 6.71
N ALA A 43 -5.45 -7.49 7.18
CA ALA A 43 -5.77 -6.05 7.22
C ALA A 43 -4.82 -5.31 8.17
N PHE A 44 -4.67 -5.82 9.39
CA PHE A 44 -3.75 -5.26 10.38
C PHE A 44 -2.30 -5.23 9.90
N GLY A 45 -1.82 -6.31 9.26
CA GLY A 45 -0.47 -6.37 8.71
C GLY A 45 -0.23 -5.36 7.59
N PHE A 46 -1.24 -5.14 6.73
CA PHE A 46 -1.19 -4.12 5.70
C PHE A 46 -1.13 -2.71 6.28
N GLU A 47 -2.04 -2.35 7.19
CA GLU A 47 -2.05 -1.03 7.84
C GLU A 47 -0.73 -0.72 8.55
N ASN A 48 -0.16 -1.69 9.26
CA ASN A 48 1.15 -1.53 9.88
C ASN A 48 2.26 -1.29 8.85
N THR A 49 2.23 -2.00 7.72
CA THR A 49 3.21 -1.83 6.65
C THR A 49 3.13 -0.42 6.03
N ILE A 50 1.92 0.10 5.82
CA ILE A 50 1.71 1.46 5.34
C ILE A 50 2.23 2.47 6.36
N ASN A 51 1.89 2.31 7.64
CA ASN A 51 2.35 3.20 8.72
C ASN A 51 3.88 3.20 8.85
N ASP A 52 4.53 2.05 8.79
CA ASP A 52 5.99 1.94 8.89
C ASP A 52 6.68 2.64 7.71
N ARG A 53 6.14 2.49 6.50
CA ARG A 53 6.71 3.16 5.30
C ARG A 53 6.45 4.65 5.31
N LEU A 54 5.26 5.07 5.74
CA LEU A 54 4.92 6.47 5.92
C LEU A 54 5.90 7.13 6.90
N PHE A 55 6.11 6.51 8.06
CA PHE A 55 7.04 7.01 9.07
C PHE A 55 8.47 7.12 8.51
N LYS A 56 8.94 6.13 7.74
CA LYS A 56 10.27 6.19 7.10
C LYS A 56 10.40 7.34 6.11
N ILE A 57 9.39 7.58 5.28
CA ILE A 57 9.39 8.70 4.32
C ILE A 57 9.42 10.03 5.07
N GLN A 58 8.61 10.15 6.12
CA GLN A 58 8.58 11.36 6.97
C GLN A 58 9.92 11.57 7.71
N ASP A 59 10.54 10.51 8.20
CA ASP A 59 11.86 10.57 8.83
C ASP A 59 12.95 11.03 7.85
N ILE A 60 12.91 10.57 6.59
CA ILE A 60 13.81 11.05 5.53
C ILE A 60 13.61 12.55 5.28
N ALA A 61 12.35 13.01 5.15
CA ALA A 61 12.02 14.41 4.95
C ALA A 61 12.46 15.29 6.15
N PHE A 62 12.34 14.77 7.37
CA PHE A 62 12.79 15.45 8.57
C PHE A 62 14.31 15.66 8.59
N HIS A 63 15.08 14.63 8.21
CA HIS A 63 16.54 14.73 8.11
C HIS A 63 17.01 15.54 6.89
N ASN A 64 16.17 15.67 5.87
CA ASN A 64 16.48 16.37 4.62
C ASN A 64 15.37 17.40 4.28
N PRO A 65 15.27 18.53 5.02
CA PRO A 65 14.13 19.45 4.89
C PRO A 65 13.95 20.09 3.51
N PHE A 66 14.99 20.06 2.66
CA PHE A 66 14.91 20.56 1.29
C PHE A 66 13.95 19.73 0.42
N LEU A 67 13.69 18.46 0.77
CA LEU A 67 12.78 17.57 0.05
C LEU A 67 11.33 18.08 0.03
N GLU A 68 10.95 18.86 1.04
CA GLU A 68 9.62 19.46 1.19
C GLU A 68 9.64 20.98 0.95
N ASN A 69 10.80 21.53 0.59
CA ASN A 69 10.96 22.96 0.40
C ASN A 69 10.53 23.37 -1.01
N LYS A 70 9.47 24.17 -1.10
CA LYS A 70 8.92 24.64 -2.39
C LYS A 70 9.97 25.29 -3.31
N GLN A 71 10.87 26.12 -2.77
CA GLN A 71 11.87 26.81 -3.59
C GLN A 71 12.87 25.83 -4.23
N PHE A 72 13.24 24.77 -3.49
CA PHE A 72 14.06 23.69 -4.03
C PHE A 72 13.29 22.87 -5.07
N ILE A 73 12.06 22.44 -4.75
CA ILE A 73 11.20 21.66 -5.64
C ILE A 73 10.90 22.41 -6.95
N ASP A 74 10.71 23.73 -6.89
CA ASP A 74 10.44 24.55 -8.07
C ASP A 74 11.58 24.54 -9.11
N GLY A 75 12.80 24.20 -8.71
CA GLY A 75 13.94 24.03 -9.62
C GLY A 75 14.06 22.64 -10.25
N TRP A 76 13.13 21.73 -9.97
CA TRP A 76 13.13 20.36 -10.50
C TRP A 76 13.16 20.32 -12.03
N ASP A 77 12.30 21.11 -12.69
CA ASP A 77 12.13 21.03 -14.14
C ASP A 77 13.42 21.40 -14.88
N ASP A 78 14.12 22.43 -14.38
CA ASP A 78 15.41 22.88 -14.92
C ASP A 78 16.47 21.78 -14.76
N PHE A 79 16.54 21.16 -13.57
CA PHE A 79 17.46 20.04 -13.32
C PHE A 79 17.15 18.83 -14.22
N ALA A 80 15.89 18.44 -14.32
CA ALA A 80 15.48 17.28 -15.11
C ALA A 80 15.73 17.48 -16.61
N GLU A 81 15.51 18.70 -17.12
CA GLU A 81 15.83 19.05 -18.50
C GLU A 81 17.35 19.03 -18.76
N GLU A 82 18.16 19.58 -17.85
CA GLU A 82 19.61 19.49 -17.94
C GLU A 82 20.06 18.03 -17.89
N TYR A 83 19.51 17.24 -16.98
CA TYR A 83 19.85 15.83 -16.79
C TYR A 83 19.67 15.03 -18.09
N ARG A 84 18.53 15.21 -18.77
CA ARG A 84 18.23 14.54 -20.04
C ARG A 84 19.11 15.01 -21.21
N LYS A 85 19.54 16.27 -21.22
CA LYS A 85 20.37 16.85 -22.28
C LYS A 85 21.86 16.52 -22.16
N ASN A 86 22.35 16.36 -20.92
CA ASN A 86 23.76 16.56 -20.62
C ASN A 86 24.50 15.22 -20.37
N SER A 87 25.53 14.93 -21.17
CA SER A 87 26.41 13.76 -20.98
C SER A 87 27.48 13.96 -19.91
N LYS A 88 27.50 15.11 -19.21
CA LYS A 88 28.56 15.51 -18.26
C LYS A 88 28.03 16.08 -16.94
N ILE A 89 26.97 15.47 -16.39
CA ILE A 89 26.51 15.80 -15.04
C ILE A 89 27.64 15.51 -14.05
N ASN A 90 27.99 16.50 -13.23
CA ASN A 90 28.93 16.31 -12.15
C ASN A 90 28.21 15.74 -10.92
N PHE A 91 28.29 14.42 -10.73
CA PHE A 91 27.68 13.74 -9.58
C PHE A 91 28.30 14.13 -8.24
N GLU A 92 29.43 14.84 -8.22
CA GLU A 92 30.01 15.39 -6.99
C GLU A 92 29.41 16.74 -6.57
N ASP A 93 28.64 17.40 -7.44
CA ASP A 93 27.95 18.63 -7.10
C ASP A 93 26.85 18.37 -6.05
N GLU A 94 26.89 19.10 -4.94
CA GLU A 94 25.94 18.96 -3.84
C GLU A 94 24.48 19.24 -4.26
N THR A 95 24.27 20.11 -5.23
CA THR A 95 22.94 20.40 -5.78
C THR A 95 22.42 19.21 -6.58
N VAL A 96 23.28 18.61 -7.40
CA VAL A 96 22.96 17.38 -8.15
C VAL A 96 22.61 16.26 -7.18
N LYS A 97 23.43 16.05 -6.13
CA LYS A 97 23.16 15.03 -5.10
C LYS A 97 21.80 15.23 -4.44
N LYS A 98 21.43 16.48 -4.10
CA LYS A 98 20.12 16.79 -3.52
C LYS A 98 18.98 16.48 -4.46
N TYR A 99 19.08 16.80 -5.75
CA TYR A 99 18.03 16.45 -6.70
C TYR A 99 17.92 14.95 -6.94
N LEU A 100 19.03 14.21 -6.91
CA LEU A 100 18.98 12.74 -6.96
C LEU A 100 18.38 12.13 -5.68
N GLN A 101 18.61 12.74 -4.51
CA GLN A 101 17.90 12.36 -3.28
C GLN A 101 16.40 12.66 -3.38
N TYR A 102 16.05 13.77 -4.02
CA TYR A 102 14.66 14.16 -4.27
C TYR A 102 13.95 13.21 -5.25
N GLU A 103 14.62 12.75 -6.30
CA GLU A 103 14.14 11.70 -7.20
C GLU A 103 13.73 10.45 -6.39
N GLN A 104 14.67 9.91 -5.61
CA GLN A 104 14.44 8.72 -4.80
C GLN A 104 13.34 8.90 -3.76
N TYR A 105 13.27 10.09 -3.16
CA TYR A 105 12.23 10.44 -2.21
C TYR A 105 10.84 10.45 -2.87
N CYS A 106 10.72 11.04 -4.07
CA CYS A 106 9.47 11.03 -4.82
C CYS A 106 9.09 9.60 -5.22
N GLU A 107 10.02 8.79 -5.73
CA GLU A 107 9.77 7.37 -6.02
C GLU A 107 9.21 6.63 -4.79
N MET A 108 9.75 6.87 -3.59
CA MET A 108 9.24 6.26 -2.37
C MET A 108 7.80 6.66 -2.06
N ILE A 109 7.44 7.93 -2.27
CA ILE A 109 6.07 8.43 -2.12
C ILE A 109 5.13 7.73 -3.11
N PHE A 110 5.46 7.77 -4.40
CA PHE A 110 4.59 7.22 -5.43
C PHE A 110 4.50 5.70 -5.38
N ASN A 111 5.55 5.01 -4.93
CA ASN A 111 5.50 3.59 -4.61
C ASN A 111 4.59 3.29 -3.41
N LEU A 112 4.61 4.13 -2.35
CA LEU A 112 3.68 3.97 -1.23
C LEU A 112 2.22 4.13 -1.70
N ILE A 113 1.94 5.13 -2.55
CA ILE A 113 0.63 5.34 -3.14
C ILE A 113 0.22 4.11 -3.98
N SER A 114 1.12 3.63 -4.83
CA SER A 114 0.88 2.47 -5.71
C SER A 114 0.57 1.19 -4.95
N ASP A 115 1.33 0.90 -3.88
CA ASP A 115 1.08 -0.26 -3.05
C ASP A 115 -0.23 -0.14 -2.27
N THR A 116 -0.55 1.08 -1.81
CA THR A 116 -1.81 1.34 -1.09
C THR A 116 -3.01 1.19 -2.01
N TYR A 117 -2.93 1.73 -3.23
CA TYR A 117 -3.94 1.54 -4.25
C TYR A 117 -4.07 0.08 -4.67
N SER A 118 -2.95 -0.63 -4.83
CA SER A 118 -2.95 -2.05 -5.19
C SER A 118 -3.66 -2.93 -4.18
N TYR A 119 -3.60 -2.58 -2.89
CA TYR A 119 -4.33 -3.27 -1.84
C TYR A 119 -5.80 -2.88 -1.76
N THR A 120 -6.09 -1.57 -1.82
CA THR A 120 -7.45 -1.05 -1.60
C THR A 120 -8.34 -1.14 -2.83
N LYS A 121 -7.74 -1.04 -4.03
CA LYS A 121 -8.38 -0.91 -5.34
C LYS A 121 -9.51 0.13 -5.36
N ASN A 122 -9.37 1.17 -4.55
CA ASN A 122 -10.39 2.19 -4.34
C ASN A 122 -9.77 3.47 -3.77
N GLU A 123 -9.97 4.58 -4.49
CA GLU A 123 -9.43 5.90 -4.14
C GLU A 123 -9.85 6.36 -2.74
N GLU A 124 -11.15 6.32 -2.44
CA GLU A 124 -11.71 6.80 -1.17
C GLU A 124 -11.11 6.06 0.03
N LYS A 125 -11.01 4.73 -0.06
CA LYS A 125 -10.40 3.90 1.01
C LYS A 125 -8.94 4.24 1.24
N MET A 126 -8.19 4.52 0.19
CA MET A 126 -6.78 4.88 0.29
C MET A 126 -6.61 6.28 0.90
N LEU A 127 -7.45 7.24 0.53
CA LEU A 127 -7.42 8.60 1.10
C LEU A 127 -7.86 8.64 2.58
N ASN A 128 -8.64 7.67 3.04
CA ASN A 128 -8.96 7.51 4.45
C ASN A 128 -7.76 7.03 5.30
N LEU A 129 -6.70 6.49 4.67
CA LEU A 129 -5.49 6.03 5.36
C LEU A 129 -4.44 7.14 5.47
N VAL A 130 -4.17 7.83 4.35
CA VAL A 130 -3.17 8.90 4.27
C VAL A 130 -3.65 9.95 3.26
N ASP A 131 -3.40 11.23 3.54
CA ASP A 131 -3.71 12.32 2.62
C ASP A 131 -2.69 12.41 1.46
N TYR A 132 -2.75 11.41 0.57
CA TYR A 132 -1.87 11.34 -0.60
C TYR A 132 -2.08 12.48 -1.59
N LYS A 133 -3.27 13.11 -1.61
CA LYS A 133 -3.58 14.22 -2.51
C LYS A 133 -2.63 15.39 -2.30
N GLU A 134 -2.37 15.73 -1.04
CA GLU A 134 -1.48 16.85 -0.73
C GLU A 134 -0.02 16.53 -1.13
N TRP A 135 0.45 15.33 -0.81
CA TRP A 135 1.79 14.88 -1.20
C TRP A 135 1.99 14.90 -2.72
N VAL A 136 1.03 14.39 -3.48
CA VAL A 136 1.09 14.41 -4.95
C VAL A 136 1.13 15.84 -5.48
N ARG A 137 0.39 16.78 -4.88
CA ARG A 137 0.38 18.19 -5.32
C ARG A 137 1.70 18.89 -5.06
N VAL A 138 2.32 18.62 -3.91
CA VAL A 138 3.66 19.16 -3.57
C VAL A 138 4.70 18.64 -4.56
N HIS A 139 4.66 17.35 -4.91
CA HIS A 139 5.66 16.70 -5.76
C HIS A 139 5.26 16.56 -7.24
N LYS A 140 4.24 17.31 -7.68
CA LYS A 140 3.68 17.17 -9.04
C LYS A 140 4.69 17.39 -10.17
N ARG A 141 5.71 18.23 -9.96
CA ARG A 141 6.74 18.51 -10.97
C ARG A 141 7.55 17.26 -11.29
N TRP A 142 7.86 16.46 -10.26
CA TRP A 142 8.50 15.16 -10.44
C TRP A 142 7.64 14.21 -11.26
N TRP A 143 6.35 14.13 -10.93
CA TRP A 143 5.39 13.29 -11.67
C TRP A 143 5.32 13.66 -13.15
N GLN A 144 5.24 14.96 -13.44
CA GLN A 144 5.07 15.50 -14.80
C GLN A 144 6.36 15.47 -15.63
N ASN A 145 7.52 15.62 -15.00
CA ASN A 145 8.82 15.71 -15.67
C ASN A 145 9.86 14.75 -15.02
N PRO A 146 9.68 13.42 -15.10
CA PRO A 146 10.64 12.45 -14.58
C PRO A 146 12.01 12.54 -15.27
N LEU A 147 13.07 12.12 -14.59
CA LEU A 147 14.41 12.08 -15.19
C LEU A 147 14.45 11.16 -16.41
N GLU A 148 13.91 9.95 -16.27
CA GLU A 148 13.70 9.02 -17.38
C GLU A 148 12.32 9.26 -18.02
N GLU A 149 12.30 9.55 -19.32
CA GLU A 149 11.07 9.86 -20.02
C GLU A 149 10.08 8.68 -19.91
N HIS A 150 8.83 8.99 -19.55
CA HIS A 150 7.74 8.03 -19.32
C HIS A 150 7.87 7.07 -18.13
N SER A 151 8.96 7.08 -17.35
CA SER A 151 9.15 6.12 -16.24
C SER A 151 7.97 6.07 -15.28
N ASN A 152 7.45 7.23 -14.89
CA ASN A 152 6.32 7.34 -13.96
C ASN A 152 5.00 6.84 -14.55
N HIS A 153 4.73 7.08 -15.84
CA HIS A 153 3.45 6.72 -16.44
C HIS A 153 3.41 5.27 -16.96
N ASP A 154 4.57 4.70 -17.28
CA ASP A 154 4.69 3.32 -17.78
C ASP A 154 4.86 2.29 -16.66
N THR A 155 5.38 2.70 -15.50
CA THR A 155 5.66 1.79 -14.37
C THR A 155 4.42 1.54 -13.50
N TYR A 156 3.57 2.55 -13.33
CA TYR A 156 2.39 2.46 -12.46
C TYR A 156 1.15 1.95 -13.20
N ASP A 157 0.20 1.41 -12.44
CA ASP A 157 -1.08 0.96 -12.96
C ASP A 157 -1.84 2.12 -13.63
N LYS A 158 -2.43 1.86 -14.81
CA LYS A 158 -3.08 2.92 -15.62
C LYS A 158 -4.24 3.61 -14.91
N GLU A 159 -4.99 2.88 -14.09
CA GLU A 159 -6.09 3.47 -13.33
C GLU A 159 -5.55 4.39 -12.23
N LEU A 160 -4.47 3.96 -11.57
CA LEU A 160 -3.77 4.79 -10.60
C LEU A 160 -3.17 6.05 -11.23
N THR A 161 -2.49 5.93 -12.37
CA THR A 161 -1.91 7.07 -13.11
C THR A 161 -3.00 8.11 -13.40
N LYS A 162 -4.18 7.66 -13.85
CA LYS A 162 -5.32 8.55 -14.08
C LYS A 162 -5.81 9.25 -12.80
N ILE A 163 -5.88 8.53 -11.68
CA ILE A 163 -6.26 9.09 -10.37
C ILE A 163 -5.25 10.18 -9.95
N ILE A 164 -3.95 9.90 -10.08
CA ILE A 164 -2.87 10.85 -9.76
C ILE A 164 -2.98 12.10 -10.64
N ASP A 165 -3.17 11.93 -11.95
CA ASP A 165 -3.37 13.03 -12.89
C ASP A 165 -4.60 13.89 -12.56
N GLU A 166 -5.66 13.28 -11.99
CA GLU A 166 -6.84 13.99 -11.51
C GLU A 166 -6.57 14.80 -10.24
N TRP A 167 -5.66 14.35 -9.36
CA TRP A 167 -5.31 15.09 -8.14
C TRP A 167 -4.39 16.29 -8.37
N ILE A 168 -3.60 16.24 -9.45
CA ILE A 168 -2.66 17.29 -9.85
C ILE A 168 -3.38 18.50 -10.49
N LYS A 169 -4.57 18.28 -11.07
CA LYS A 169 -5.42 19.33 -11.65
C LYS A 169 -5.96 20.28 -10.58
#